data_AF-A0A5M6ZD12-F1
#
_entry.id   AF-A0A5M6ZD12-F1
#
_cell.length_a   1.000
_cell.length_b   1.000
_cell.length_c   1.000
_cell.angle_alpha   90.00
_cell.angle_beta   90.00
_cell.angle_gamma   90.00
#
_symmetry.space_group_name_H-M   'P 1'
#
loop_
_entity.id
_entity.type
_entity.pdbx_description
1 polymer ?
#
loop_
_entity_poly.entity_id
_entity_poly.type
_entity_poly.pdbx_seq_one_letter_code
_entity_poly.pdbx_strand_id
1 'polypeptide(L)'
;MNIAHVLFSPNGRIGQQDFWIGVLILIAANVIFGLIPILGFFISLGLIWVGIAIYGKRLHDAGKSAWLHAIPWGVSILLGIIGGVMVGGTVFTAMMAGDDVDVAALIAGAGAASLLFLLSFVVWIGYTIWVGVLKGDEGENRFGPAPGAPPPPATPDSAA
;
A
#
# COMPACT_ATOMS: atom_id res chain seq x y z
N MET A 1 -3.51 19.56 9.98
CA MET A 1 -3.85 18.28 9.34
C MET A 1 -5.25 17.84 9.77
N ASN A 2 -6.13 17.49 8.83
CA ASN A 2 -7.42 16.85 9.11
C ASN A 2 -7.24 15.33 8.92
N ILE A 3 -7.24 14.55 10.01
CA ILE A 3 -6.97 13.09 9.99
C ILE A 3 -7.99 12.35 9.13
N ALA A 4 -9.28 12.69 9.22
CA ALA A 4 -10.32 12.03 8.44
C ALA A 4 -10.09 12.24 6.93
N HIS A 5 -9.70 13.46 6.53
CA HIS A 5 -9.30 13.74 5.16
C HIS A 5 -8.07 12.93 4.73
N VAL A 6 -7.04 12.81 5.59
CA VAL A 6 -5.82 12.06 5.27
C VAL A 6 -6.09 10.56 5.12
N LEU A 7 -6.90 9.96 5.98
CA LEU A 7 -7.08 8.50 6.00
C LEU A 7 -8.20 8.00 5.08
N PHE A 8 -9.26 8.79 4.86
CA PHE A 8 -10.48 8.25 4.23
C PHE A 8 -10.89 8.95 2.92
N SER A 9 -10.44 10.19 2.67
CA SER A 9 -10.71 10.87 1.39
C SER A 9 -9.68 10.47 0.33
N PRO A 10 -10.06 9.98 -0.86
CA PRO A 10 -9.11 9.71 -1.94
C PRO A 10 -8.74 10.97 -2.75
N ASN A 11 -9.48 12.06 -2.55
CA ASN A 11 -9.38 13.26 -3.38
C ASN A 11 -8.36 14.26 -2.84
N GLY A 12 -7.78 15.03 -3.74
CA GLY A 12 -6.84 16.11 -3.43
C GLY A 12 -5.40 15.64 -3.27
N ARG A 13 -4.63 16.43 -2.52
CA ARG A 13 -3.19 16.32 -2.36
C ARG A 13 -2.81 16.42 -0.88
N ILE A 14 -1.73 15.73 -0.49
CA ILE A 14 -1.17 15.81 0.87
C ILE A 14 0.34 16.04 0.82
N GLY A 15 0.82 16.87 1.76
CA GLY A 15 2.25 17.13 1.94
C GLY A 15 2.98 15.93 2.56
N GLN A 16 4.31 16.06 2.66
CA GLN A 16 5.18 15.00 3.18
C GLN A 16 4.88 14.64 4.64
N GLN A 17 4.63 15.64 5.49
CA GLN A 17 4.32 15.42 6.92
C GLN A 17 3.05 14.59 7.10
N ASP A 18 1.95 14.99 6.45
CA ASP A 18 0.66 14.29 6.52
C ASP A 18 0.76 12.86 5.96
N PHE A 19 1.57 12.66 4.91
CA PHE A 19 1.85 11.33 4.38
C PHE A 19 2.53 10.42 5.41
N TRP A 20 3.63 10.86 6.03
CA TRP A 20 4.36 10.03 6.99
C TRP A 20 3.53 9.72 8.24
N ILE A 21 2.72 10.67 8.71
CA ILE A 21 1.79 10.42 9.81
C ILE A 21 0.73 9.39 9.39
N GLY A 22 0.14 9.54 8.20
CA GLY A 22 -0.82 8.57 7.66
C GLY A 22 -0.23 7.17 7.53
N VAL A 23 0.98 7.05 6.99
CA VAL A 23 1.72 5.77 6.86
C VAL A 23 1.99 5.17 8.24
N LEU A 24 2.42 5.95 9.22
CA LEU A 24 2.66 5.45 10.58
C LEU A 24 1.38 4.92 11.22
N ILE A 25 0.26 5.62 11.06
CA ILE A 25 -1.06 5.17 11.51
C ILE A 25 -1.46 3.87 10.81
N LEU A 26 -1.27 3.80 9.49
CA LEU A 26 -1.59 2.61 8.70
C LEU A 26 -0.76 1.39 9.15
N ILE A 27 0.54 1.57 9.39
CA ILE A 27 1.43 0.51 9.89
C ILE A 27 0.97 0.08 11.30
N ALA A 28 0.77 1.03 12.21
CA ALA A 28 0.32 0.73 13.57
C ALA A 28 -1.01 -0.03 13.58
N ALA A 29 -1.97 0.38 12.74
CA ALA A 29 -3.24 -0.31 12.59
C ALA A 29 -3.05 -1.75 12.07
N ASN A 30 -2.23 -1.96 11.04
CA ASN A 30 -1.97 -3.30 10.52
C ASN A 30 -1.30 -4.20 11.58
N VAL A 31 -0.35 -3.66 12.36
CA VAL A 31 0.30 -4.41 13.45
C VAL A 31 -0.69 -4.77 14.54
N ILE A 32 -1.50 -3.81 15.02
CA ILE A 32 -2.44 -4.02 16.12
C ILE A 32 -3.54 -5.00 15.71
N PHE A 33 -4.19 -4.75 14.57
CA PHE A 33 -5.33 -5.57 14.12
C PHE A 33 -4.90 -6.90 13.53
N GLY A 34 -3.68 -7.01 13.00
CA GLY A 34 -3.12 -8.27 12.50
C GLY A 34 -2.94 -9.35 13.59
N LEU A 35 -2.92 -8.97 14.86
CA LEU A 35 -2.88 -9.92 15.99
C LEU A 35 -4.23 -10.58 16.27
N ILE A 36 -5.32 -9.99 15.77
CA ILE A 36 -6.67 -10.51 15.96
C ILE A 36 -7.02 -11.32 14.71
N PRO A 37 -7.34 -12.63 14.78
CA PRO A 37 -7.50 -13.47 13.60
C PRO A 37 -8.61 -13.02 12.61
N ILE A 38 -9.76 -13.67 12.61
CA ILE A 38 -10.83 -13.45 11.61
C ILE A 38 -11.24 -11.97 11.52
N LEU A 39 -11.29 -11.27 12.66
CA LEU A 39 -11.62 -9.83 12.68
C LEU A 39 -10.53 -8.96 12.04
N GLY A 40 -9.25 -9.25 12.31
CA GLY A 40 -8.13 -8.51 11.73
C GLY A 40 -8.10 -8.64 10.21
N PHE A 41 -8.46 -9.81 9.68
CA PHE A 41 -8.63 -9.99 8.24
C PHE A 41 -9.64 -9.00 7.64
N PHE A 42 -10.85 -8.90 8.20
CA PHE A 42 -11.84 -7.95 7.68
C PHE A 42 -11.41 -6.49 7.83
N ILE A 43 -10.76 -6.14 8.95
CA ILE A 43 -10.20 -4.80 9.16
C ILE A 43 -9.13 -4.48 8.12
N SER A 44 -8.26 -5.45 7.80
CA SER A 44 -7.20 -5.28 6.80
C SER A 44 -7.73 -4.86 5.44
N LEU A 45 -8.92 -5.33 5.03
CA LEU A 45 -9.56 -4.92 3.78
C LEU A 45 -9.91 -3.43 3.79
N GLY A 46 -10.36 -2.90 4.93
CA GLY A 46 -10.56 -1.46 5.11
C GLY A 46 -9.25 -0.67 5.12
N LEU A 47 -8.18 -1.25 5.68
CA LEU A 47 -6.85 -0.62 5.67
C LEU A 47 -6.24 -0.53 4.27
N ILE A 48 -6.63 -1.40 3.33
CA ILE A 48 -6.26 -1.26 1.91
C ILE A 48 -6.78 0.07 1.36
N TRP A 49 -8.04 0.44 1.65
CA TRP A 49 -8.59 1.73 1.24
C TRP A 49 -7.80 2.90 1.81
N VAL A 50 -7.45 2.82 3.10
CA VAL A 50 -6.64 3.85 3.77
C VAL A 50 -5.27 4.00 3.09
N GLY A 51 -4.63 2.88 2.74
CA GLY A 51 -3.40 2.87 1.95
C GLY A 51 -3.58 3.58 0.61
N ILE A 52 -4.60 3.19 -0.18
CA ILE A 52 -4.88 3.81 -1.48
C ILE A 52 -5.08 5.32 -1.34
N ALA A 53 -5.82 5.78 -0.33
CA ALA A 53 -6.06 7.19 -0.08
C ALA A 53 -4.77 7.96 0.26
N ILE A 54 -3.91 7.42 1.13
CA ILE A 54 -2.65 8.08 1.55
C ILE A 54 -1.66 8.14 0.37
N TYR A 55 -1.36 6.99 -0.25
CA TYR A 55 -0.39 6.91 -1.34
C TYR A 55 -0.89 7.63 -2.59
N GLY A 56 -2.17 7.52 -2.91
CA GLY A 56 -2.79 8.21 -4.04
C GLY A 56 -2.62 9.72 -3.95
N LYS A 57 -3.01 10.33 -2.83
CA LYS A 57 -2.86 11.79 -2.64
C LYS A 57 -1.40 12.25 -2.60
N ARG A 58 -0.47 11.43 -2.09
CA ARG A 58 0.96 11.76 -2.12
C ARG A 58 1.53 11.71 -3.54
N LEU A 59 1.10 10.73 -4.35
CA LEU A 59 1.45 10.68 -5.77
C LEU A 59 0.84 11.85 -6.55
N HIS A 60 -0.40 12.21 -6.25
CA HIS A 60 -1.07 13.38 -6.81
C HIS A 60 -0.34 14.68 -6.47
N ASP A 61 0.24 14.77 -5.28
CA ASP A 61 1.03 15.95 -4.90
C ASP A 61 2.23 16.17 -5.81
N ALA A 62 2.82 15.10 -6.34
CA ALA A 62 3.93 15.13 -7.30
C ALA A 62 3.47 15.03 -8.77
N GLY A 63 2.20 15.31 -9.06
CA GLY A 63 1.62 15.26 -10.40
C GLY A 63 1.48 13.84 -10.99
N LYS A 64 1.79 12.79 -10.23
CA LYS A 64 1.80 11.40 -10.69
C LYS A 64 0.42 10.75 -10.56
N SER A 65 0.20 9.69 -11.33
CA SER A 65 -1.03 8.89 -11.26
C SER A 65 -1.03 7.99 -10.01
N ALA A 66 -2.15 7.92 -9.29
CA ALA A 66 -2.34 6.97 -8.18
C ALA A 66 -2.20 5.51 -8.62
N TRP A 67 -2.37 5.19 -9.91
CA TRP A 67 -2.16 3.84 -10.46
C TRP A 67 -0.75 3.30 -10.23
N LEU A 68 0.25 4.16 -10.01
CA LEU A 68 1.59 3.70 -9.62
C LEU A 68 1.59 2.93 -8.28
N HIS A 69 0.58 3.13 -7.44
CA HIS A 69 0.39 2.35 -6.21
C HIS A 69 -0.02 0.90 -6.49
N ALA A 70 -0.58 0.58 -7.65
CA ALA A 70 -0.90 -0.80 -8.02
C ALA A 70 0.36 -1.65 -8.31
N ILE A 71 1.50 -1.02 -8.60
CA ILE A 71 2.75 -1.72 -8.92
C ILE A 71 3.26 -2.58 -7.74
N PRO A 72 3.48 -2.05 -6.52
CA PRO A 72 3.93 -2.87 -5.40
C PRO A 72 2.92 -3.97 -5.03
N TRP A 73 1.61 -3.72 -5.21
CA TRP A 73 0.58 -4.74 -5.07
C TRP A 73 0.75 -5.87 -6.10
N GLY A 74 0.89 -5.54 -7.38
CA GLY A 74 1.09 -6.52 -8.45
C GLY A 74 2.35 -7.37 -8.24
N VAL A 75 3.46 -6.74 -7.85
CA VAL A 75 4.70 -7.45 -7.49
C VAL A 75 4.47 -8.39 -6.31
N SER A 76 3.79 -7.94 -5.26
CA SER A 76 3.53 -8.77 -4.06
C SER A 76 2.62 -9.95 -4.35
N ILE A 77 1.58 -9.75 -5.18
CA ILE A 77 0.67 -10.83 -5.62
C ILE A 77 1.45 -11.85 -6.45
N LEU A 78 2.26 -11.40 -7.39
CA LEU A 78 3.08 -12.29 -8.22
C LEU A 78 4.05 -13.12 -7.38
N LEU A 79 4.82 -12.47 -6.50
CA LEU A 79 5.76 -13.15 -5.60
C LEU A 79 5.04 -14.10 -4.63
N GLY A 80 3.85 -13.72 -4.15
CA GLY A 80 3.00 -14.57 -3.32
C GLY A 80 2.49 -15.81 -4.04
N ILE A 81 2.09 -15.69 -5.31
CA ILE A 81 1.70 -16.84 -6.15
C ILE A 81 2.90 -17.77 -6.34
N ILE A 82 4.07 -17.24 -6.70
CA ILE A 82 5.28 -18.05 -6.87
C ILE A 82 5.63 -18.75 -5.55
N GLY A 83 5.64 -18.04 -4.43
CA GLY A 83 5.85 -18.60 -3.10
C GLY A 83 4.86 -19.70 -2.74
N GLY A 84 3.58 -19.46 -3.00
CA GLY A 84 2.50 -20.42 -2.79
C GLY A 84 2.65 -21.68 -3.65
N VAL A 85 3.06 -21.54 -4.92
CA VAL A 85 3.35 -22.68 -5.81
C VAL A 85 4.57 -23.45 -5.33
N MET A 86 5.62 -22.80 -4.82
CA MET A 86 6.79 -23.51 -4.30
C MET A 86 6.46 -24.37 -3.08
N VAL A 87 5.63 -23.89 -2.17
CA VAL A 87 5.20 -24.66 -0.99
C VAL A 87 4.11 -25.67 -1.38
N GLY A 88 3.02 -25.19 -1.96
CA GLY A 88 1.86 -26.00 -2.31
C GLY A 88 2.11 -27.00 -3.43
N GLY A 89 3.06 -26.73 -4.32
CA GLY A 89 3.47 -27.66 -5.38
C GLY A 89 4.05 -28.95 -4.82
N THR A 90 4.86 -28.88 -3.75
CA THR A 90 5.40 -30.08 -3.09
C THR A 90 4.29 -30.97 -2.54
N VAL A 91 3.30 -30.36 -1.87
CA VAL A 91 2.13 -31.05 -1.31
C VAL A 91 1.26 -31.62 -2.42
N PHE A 92 1.00 -30.82 -3.46
CA PHE A 92 0.18 -31.22 -4.60
C PHE A 92 0.79 -32.41 -5.34
N THR A 93 2.09 -32.40 -5.60
CA THR A 93 2.78 -33.53 -6.24
C THR A 93 2.70 -34.80 -5.40
N ALA A 94 2.95 -34.72 -4.09
CA ALA A 94 2.83 -35.89 -3.20
C ALA A 94 1.39 -36.45 -3.20
N MET A 95 0.38 -35.57 -3.09
CA MET A 95 -1.03 -35.98 -3.16
C MET A 95 -1.39 -36.68 -4.49
N MET A 96 -0.89 -36.16 -5.61
CA MET A 96 -1.16 -36.75 -6.93
C MET A 96 -0.43 -38.08 -7.15
N ALA A 97 0.73 -38.26 -6.52
CA ALA A 97 1.49 -39.51 -6.53
C ALA A 97 0.90 -40.56 -5.58
N GLY A 98 0.07 -40.14 -4.61
CA GLY A 98 -0.40 -41.02 -3.52
C GLY A 98 0.67 -41.28 -2.47
N ASP A 99 1.71 -40.44 -2.43
CA ASP A 99 2.86 -40.55 -1.54
C ASP A 99 2.71 -39.63 -0.31
N ASP A 100 3.49 -39.93 0.73
CA ASP A 100 3.65 -39.03 1.86
C ASP A 100 4.38 -37.74 1.44
N VAL A 101 4.03 -36.62 2.08
CA VAL A 101 4.70 -35.34 1.82
C VAL A 101 6.13 -35.40 2.35
N ASP A 102 7.11 -35.19 1.45
CA ASP A 102 8.50 -35.04 1.84
C ASP A 102 8.69 -33.74 2.64
N VAL A 103 8.93 -33.92 3.95
CA VAL A 103 9.13 -32.83 4.90
C VAL A 103 10.36 -31.99 4.54
N ALA A 104 11.43 -32.59 4.01
CA ALA A 104 12.63 -31.86 3.60
C ALA A 104 12.32 -30.95 2.40
N ALA A 105 11.58 -31.46 1.41
CA ALA A 105 11.13 -30.67 0.27
C ALA A 105 10.18 -29.54 0.70
N LEU A 106 9.27 -29.80 1.65
CA LEU A 106 8.36 -28.78 2.19
C LEU A 106 9.11 -27.65 2.89
N ILE A 107 10.10 -27.97 3.73
CA ILE A 107 10.96 -26.99 4.40
C ILE A 107 11.75 -26.17 3.37
N ALA A 108 12.32 -26.82 2.35
CA ALA A 108 13.04 -26.13 1.29
C ALA A 108 12.12 -25.16 0.52
N GLY A 109 10.91 -25.59 0.16
CA GLY A 109 9.91 -24.76 -0.50
C GLY A 109 9.47 -23.57 0.35
N ALA A 110 9.23 -23.79 1.65
CA ALA A 110 8.88 -22.74 2.60
C ALA A 110 10.03 -21.74 2.81
N GLY A 111 11.27 -22.23 2.92
CA GLY A 111 12.47 -21.41 3.01
C GLY A 111 12.63 -20.52 1.78
N ALA A 112 12.51 -21.08 0.58
CA ALA A 112 12.55 -20.31 -0.65
C ALA A 112 11.41 -19.27 -0.72
N ALA A 113 10.18 -19.65 -0.32
CA ALA A 113 9.04 -18.74 -0.33
C ALA A 113 9.22 -17.57 0.64
N SER A 114 9.88 -17.81 1.79
CA SER A 114 10.20 -16.75 2.75
C SER A 114 11.14 -15.68 2.17
N LEU A 115 12.06 -16.05 1.27
CA LEU A 115 12.93 -15.10 0.57
C LEU A 115 12.14 -14.22 -0.41
N LEU A 116 11.12 -14.76 -1.08
CA LEU A 116 10.24 -13.98 -1.96
C LEU A 116 9.34 -13.02 -1.14
N PHE A 117 8.90 -13.45 0.03
CA PHE A 117 8.19 -12.57 0.97
C PHE A 117 9.10 -11.42 1.44
N LEU A 118 10.35 -11.71 1.80
CA LEU A 118 11.31 -10.67 2.16
C LEU A 118 11.57 -9.68 1.01
N LEU A 119 11.67 -10.18 -0.22
CA LEU A 119 11.80 -9.34 -1.41
C LEU A 119 10.58 -8.42 -1.58
N SER A 120 9.37 -8.94 -1.44
CA SER A 120 8.13 -8.13 -1.46
C SER A 120 8.17 -7.04 -0.39
N PHE A 121 8.63 -7.35 0.83
CA PHE A 121 8.76 -6.37 1.91
C PHE A 121 9.76 -5.25 1.57
N VAL A 122 10.92 -5.60 0.99
CA VAL A 122 11.91 -4.60 0.53
C VAL A 122 11.33 -3.69 -0.57
N VAL A 123 10.56 -4.25 -1.50
CA VAL A 123 9.86 -3.46 -2.54
C VAL A 123 8.90 -2.46 -1.90
N TRP A 124 8.12 -2.87 -0.90
CA TRP A 124 7.22 -1.98 -0.18
C TRP A 124 7.96 -0.86 0.57
N ILE A 125 9.06 -1.17 1.25
CA ILE A 125 9.88 -0.16 1.93
C ILE A 125 10.43 0.86 0.92
N GLY A 126 11.06 0.37 -0.15
CA GLY A 126 11.66 1.23 -1.18
C GLY A 126 10.61 2.13 -1.85
N TYR A 127 9.45 1.56 -2.19
CA TYR A 127 8.32 2.30 -2.74
C TYR A 127 7.78 3.36 -1.76
N THR A 128 7.63 3.00 -0.48
CA THR A 128 7.12 3.92 0.55
C THR A 128 8.05 5.12 0.74
N ILE A 129 9.35 4.86 0.86
CA ILE A 129 10.37 5.91 0.98
C ILE A 129 10.35 6.78 -0.28
N TRP A 130 10.37 6.17 -1.46
CA TRP A 130 10.33 6.90 -2.73
C TRP A 130 9.13 7.85 -2.79
N VAL A 131 7.91 7.37 -2.54
CA VAL A 131 6.69 8.20 -2.53
C VAL A 131 6.75 9.29 -1.45
N GLY A 132 7.26 8.97 -0.27
CA GLY A 132 7.39 9.91 0.83
C GLY A 132 8.35 11.06 0.58
N VAL A 133 9.43 10.84 -0.18
CA VAL A 133 10.46 11.86 -0.46
C VAL A 133 10.27 12.57 -1.80
N LEU A 134 9.27 12.21 -2.61
CA LEU A 134 8.97 12.93 -3.85
C LEU A 134 8.86 14.44 -3.58
N LYS A 135 9.34 15.27 -4.50
CA LYS A 135 9.04 16.70 -4.46
C LYS A 135 7.60 16.91 -4.96
N GLY A 136 6.79 17.64 -4.19
CA GLY A 136 5.45 18.04 -4.61
C GLY A 136 5.49 19.23 -5.57
N ASP A 137 4.45 19.36 -6.40
CA ASP A 137 4.28 20.51 -7.29
C ASP A 137 3.95 21.77 -6.47
N GLU A 138 4.65 22.88 -6.71
CA GLU A 138 4.48 24.10 -5.92
C GLU A 138 3.16 24.83 -6.21
N GLY A 139 2.62 24.68 -7.42
CA GLY A 139 1.37 25.29 -7.87
C GLY A 139 0.19 24.33 -7.90
N GLU A 140 -0.93 24.79 -8.46
CA GLU A 140 -2.06 23.93 -8.79
C GLU A 140 -1.65 22.92 -9.87
N ASN A 141 -2.09 21.67 -9.70
CA ASN A 141 -1.98 20.65 -10.73
C ASN A 141 -3.36 20.03 -10.98
N ARG A 142 -3.46 19.06 -11.89
CA ARG A 142 -4.74 18.41 -12.25
C ARG A 142 -5.50 17.74 -11.09
N PHE A 143 -4.86 17.60 -9.92
CA PHE A 143 -5.44 17.01 -8.72
C PHE A 143 -5.82 18.06 -7.67
N GLY A 144 -5.71 19.34 -8.02
CA GLY A 144 -6.12 20.48 -7.20
C GLY A 144 -4.95 21.32 -6.67
N PRO A 145 -5.26 22.26 -5.76
CA PRO A 145 -4.29 23.20 -5.23
C PRO A 145 -3.22 22.51 -4.37
N ALA A 146 -2.08 23.17 -4.22
CA ALA A 146 -0.99 22.67 -3.37
C ALA A 146 -1.46 22.46 -1.91
N PRO A 147 -0.90 21.49 -1.18
CA PRO A 147 -1.22 21.28 0.22
C PRO A 147 -0.99 22.57 1.03
N GLY A 148 -2.04 23.06 1.69
CA GLY A 148 -1.98 24.29 2.48
C GLY A 148 -2.06 25.59 1.68
N ALA A 149 -2.35 25.55 0.37
CA ALA A 149 -2.60 26.75 -0.41
C ALA A 149 -3.79 27.55 0.15
N PRO A 150 -3.70 28.89 0.18
CA PRO A 150 -4.84 29.74 0.52
C PRO A 150 -6.03 29.47 -0.41
N PRO A 151 -7.27 29.67 0.06
CA PRO A 151 -8.44 29.64 -0.82
C PRO A 151 -8.21 30.55 -2.04
N PRO A 152 -8.72 30.19 -3.23
CA PRO A 152 -8.72 31.12 -4.36
C PRO A 152 -9.34 32.45 -3.93
N PRO A 153 -8.81 33.60 -4.36
CA PRO A 153 -9.45 34.89 -4.09
C PRO A 153 -10.89 34.81 -4.59
N ALA A 154 -11.84 35.24 -3.75
CA ALA A 154 -13.26 35.24 -4.09
C ALA A 154 -13.45 36.03 -5.40
N THR A 155 -14.04 35.39 -6.41
CA THR A 155 -14.41 36.08 -7.65
C THR A 155 -15.39 37.21 -7.30
N PRO A 156 -15.17 38.46 -7.76
CA PRO A 156 -16.03 39.60 -7.42
C PRO A 156 -17.50 39.49 -7.85
N ASP A 157 -17.88 38.49 -8.65
CA ASP A 157 -19.13 38.50 -9.42
C ASP A 157 -20.33 37.83 -8.72
N SER A 158 -20.44 37.90 -7.39
CA SER A 158 -21.67 37.48 -6.67
C SER A 158 -22.39 38.61 -5.94
N ALA A 159 -21.96 39.85 -6.15
CA ALA A 159 -22.69 41.03 -5.70
C ALA A 159 -23.14 41.86 -6.92
N ALA A 160 -24.42 41.69 -7.26
CA ALA A 160 -25.25 42.47 -8.20
C ALA A 160 -25.22 42.06 -9.68
#